data_AF-A0A7W0XZC9-F1
#
_entry.id   AF-A0A7W0XZC9-F1
#
_cell.length_a   1.000
_cell.length_b   1.000
_cell.length_c   1.000
_cell.angle_alpha   90.00
_cell.angle_beta   90.00
_cell.angle_gamma   90.00
#
_symmetry.space_group_name_H-M   'P 1'
#
loop_
_entity.id
_entity.type
_entity.pdbx_description
1 polymer ?
#
loop_
_entity_poly.entity_id
_entity_poly.type
_entity_poly.pdbx_seq_one_letter_code
_entity_poly.pdbx_strand_id
1 'polypeptide(L)'
;MTPARSGELDTSNSDLATARSATGLLRVFNTAGVLGLADVHAAAAVSRIAGVADESVQLALGLTIRALRMGSICISLSSVASTVFNESEEEIDVSGLPWPVADTWREACASSPLVTDGADLPSGRPLRLAHDLLYLERYWQQEEVVRAQLQSRAAAPPPDADLDRLAGGLTRLFGDQPLGASEPDRQRLASAVSALSWVTVVAGGPGTGKTTTVARLLALLMDQPGPRLRIALAAPTGKAAARLE
;
A
#
# COMPACT_ATOMS: atom_id res chain seq x y z
N MET A 1 -33.55 52.71 -18.99
CA MET A 1 -32.09 52.53 -19.13
C MET A 1 -31.50 52.60 -17.75
N THR A 2 -31.29 51.44 -17.14
CA THR A 2 -30.72 51.26 -15.80
C THR A 2 -29.56 50.29 -15.98
N PRO A 3 -28.31 50.62 -15.63
CA PRO A 3 -27.23 49.67 -15.81
C PRO A 3 -27.30 48.62 -14.70
N ALA A 4 -27.20 47.36 -15.13
CA ALA A 4 -27.08 46.20 -14.25
C ALA A 4 -25.76 46.28 -13.46
N ARG A 5 -25.85 46.00 -12.15
CA ARG A 5 -24.68 45.73 -11.31
C ARG A 5 -24.03 44.44 -11.79
N SER A 6 -22.81 44.55 -12.30
CA SER A 6 -21.87 43.44 -12.45
C SER A 6 -21.58 42.84 -11.07
N GLY A 7 -22.11 41.65 -10.81
CA GLY A 7 -21.66 40.80 -9.73
C GLY A 7 -20.37 40.13 -10.14
N GLU A 8 -19.24 40.67 -9.70
CA GLU A 8 -17.99 39.91 -9.63
C GLU A 8 -18.17 38.84 -8.56
N LEU A 9 -18.38 37.61 -8.99
CA LEU A 9 -18.18 36.43 -8.16
C LEU A 9 -16.68 36.24 -8.02
N ASP A 10 -16.11 36.82 -6.96
CA ASP A 10 -14.77 36.50 -6.51
C ASP A 10 -14.77 35.05 -5.95
N THR A 11 -14.58 34.08 -6.85
CA THR A 11 -14.38 32.68 -6.50
C THR A 11 -12.92 32.45 -6.10
N SER A 12 -12.52 33.01 -4.95
CA SER A 12 -11.34 32.52 -4.25
C SER A 12 -11.65 31.12 -3.70
N ASN A 13 -11.35 30.10 -4.50
CA ASN A 13 -11.52 28.69 -4.17
C ASN A 13 -10.65 28.23 -2.96
N SER A 14 -9.88 29.14 -2.37
CA SER A 14 -9.05 28.93 -1.17
C SER A 14 -9.87 28.86 0.12
N ASP A 15 -11.02 29.53 0.19
CA ASP A 15 -11.81 29.61 1.43
C ASP A 15 -12.56 28.30 1.75
N LEU A 16 -12.80 27.45 0.74
CA LEU A 16 -13.46 26.15 0.89
C LEU A 16 -12.52 25.03 1.38
N ALA A 17 -11.21 25.23 1.35
CA ALA A 17 -10.22 24.21 1.73
C ALA A 17 -9.79 24.27 3.20
N THR A 18 -10.17 25.33 3.94
CA THR A 18 -9.66 25.60 5.29
C THR A 18 -10.68 25.19 6.38
N ALA A 19 -10.28 24.30 7.27
CA ALA A 19 -11.10 23.82 8.38
C ALA A 19 -11.23 24.89 9.47
N ARG A 20 -12.34 25.63 9.48
CA ARG A 20 -12.58 26.76 10.41
C ARG A 20 -12.52 26.40 11.90
N SER A 21 -12.82 25.15 12.26
CA SER A 21 -12.77 24.67 13.64
C SER A 21 -11.40 24.09 14.05
N ALA A 22 -10.44 24.05 13.13
CA ALA A 22 -9.10 23.54 13.41
C ALA A 22 -8.31 24.53 14.30
N THR A 23 -7.50 23.98 15.19
CA THR A 23 -6.59 24.73 16.06
C THR A 23 -5.18 24.14 15.98
N GLY A 24 -4.20 24.88 16.49
CA GLY A 24 -2.83 24.36 16.62
C GLY A 24 -2.18 23.93 15.32
N LEU A 25 -1.34 22.89 15.40
CA LEU A 25 -0.66 22.29 14.26
C LEU A 25 -1.63 21.81 13.16
N LEU A 26 -2.79 21.24 13.49
CA LEU A 26 -3.77 20.81 12.49
C LEU A 26 -4.24 21.96 11.60
N ARG A 27 -4.43 23.16 12.17
CA ARG A 27 -4.78 24.36 11.40
C ARG A 27 -3.63 24.81 10.53
N VAL A 28 -2.41 24.89 11.08
CA VAL A 28 -1.22 25.35 10.35
C VAL A 28 -1.00 24.50 9.10
N PHE A 29 -1.03 23.18 9.25
CA PHE A 29 -0.82 22.25 8.15
C PHE A 29 -1.99 22.21 7.15
N ASN A 30 -3.21 22.52 7.57
CA ASN A 30 -4.34 22.65 6.65
C ASN A 30 -4.32 23.96 5.85
N THR A 31 -3.99 25.09 6.49
CA THR A 31 -3.82 26.37 5.78
C THR A 31 -2.67 26.31 4.77
N ALA A 32 -1.63 25.52 5.05
CA ALA A 32 -0.55 25.24 4.11
C ALA A 32 -0.93 24.26 2.98
N GLY A 33 -2.15 23.71 2.97
CA GLY A 33 -2.60 22.76 1.96
C GLY A 33 -2.10 21.31 2.16
N VAL A 34 -1.27 21.05 3.17
CA VAL A 34 -0.79 19.69 3.47
C VAL A 34 -1.95 18.80 3.91
N LEU A 35 -2.75 19.22 4.89
CA LEU A 35 -3.91 18.46 5.35
C LEU A 35 -5.19 18.95 4.68
N GLY A 36 -6.03 18.02 4.21
CA GLY A 36 -7.39 18.34 3.77
C GLY A 36 -8.39 18.33 4.93
N LEU A 37 -9.61 18.81 4.66
CA LEU A 37 -10.70 18.88 5.64
C LEU A 37 -10.99 17.53 6.31
N ALA A 38 -11.00 16.44 5.53
CA ALA A 38 -11.26 15.10 6.05
C ALA A 38 -10.20 14.66 7.07
N ASP A 39 -8.92 14.97 6.80
CA ASP A 39 -7.79 14.59 7.63
C ASP A 39 -7.87 15.33 8.97
N VAL A 40 -8.12 16.64 8.92
CA VAL A 40 -8.28 17.51 10.09
C VAL A 40 -9.47 17.09 10.95
N HIS A 41 -10.65 16.94 10.35
CA HIS A 41 -11.86 16.64 11.11
C HIS A 41 -11.81 15.25 11.75
N ALA A 42 -11.30 14.26 11.04
CA ALA A 42 -11.12 12.92 11.59
C ALA A 42 -10.08 12.92 12.72
N ALA A 43 -8.93 13.57 12.53
CA ALA A 43 -7.90 13.66 13.56
C ALA A 43 -8.41 14.39 14.82
N ALA A 44 -9.08 15.52 14.66
CA ALA A 44 -9.65 16.29 15.76
C ALA A 44 -10.75 15.50 16.50
N ALA A 45 -11.63 14.80 15.78
CA ALA A 45 -12.70 14.01 16.38
C ALA A 45 -12.15 12.84 17.22
N VAL A 46 -11.21 12.07 16.66
CA VAL A 46 -10.59 10.93 17.35
C VAL A 46 -9.79 11.40 18.57
N SER A 47 -9.03 12.49 18.43
CA SER A 47 -8.24 13.04 19.53
C SER A 47 -9.12 13.54 20.67
N ARG A 48 -10.24 14.19 20.35
CA ARG A 48 -11.24 14.61 21.35
C ARG A 48 -11.87 13.41 22.07
N ILE A 49 -12.21 12.34 21.35
CA ILE A 49 -12.78 11.11 21.96
C ILE A 49 -11.77 10.48 22.92
N ALA A 50 -10.48 10.47 22.57
CA ALA A 50 -9.43 9.89 23.39
C ALA A 50 -8.85 10.85 24.45
N GLY A 51 -9.31 12.09 24.53
CA GLY A 51 -8.78 13.10 25.45
C GLY A 51 -7.35 13.54 25.16
N VAL A 52 -6.88 13.43 23.91
CA VAL A 52 -5.52 13.81 23.51
C VAL A 52 -5.46 15.30 23.15
N ALA A 53 -4.75 16.07 23.97
CA ALA A 53 -4.51 17.50 23.76
C ALA A 53 -3.17 17.81 23.07
N ASP A 54 -2.25 16.83 22.99
CA ASP A 54 -0.94 17.02 22.36
C ASP A 54 -1.09 17.23 20.85
N GLU A 55 -0.76 18.43 20.38
CA GLU A 55 -0.89 18.82 18.98
C GLU A 55 0.02 18.01 18.04
N SER A 56 1.17 17.53 18.52
CA SER A 56 2.09 16.71 17.71
C SER A 56 1.47 15.35 17.41
N VAL A 57 0.79 14.75 18.39
CA VAL A 57 0.07 13.47 18.20
C VAL A 57 -1.14 13.67 17.28
N GLN A 58 -1.86 14.78 17.44
CA GLN A 58 -2.97 15.15 16.55
C GLN A 58 -2.49 15.30 15.10
N LEU A 59 -1.35 15.97 14.88
CA LEU A 59 -0.73 16.10 13.57
C LEU A 59 -0.32 14.74 13.00
N ALA A 60 0.31 13.87 13.79
CA ALA A 60 0.70 12.53 13.36
C ALA A 60 -0.50 11.71 12.89
N LEU A 61 -1.62 11.77 13.63
CA LEU A 61 -2.87 11.15 13.22
C LEU A 61 -3.41 11.74 11.89
N GLY A 62 -3.42 13.07 11.77
CA GLY A 62 -3.84 13.75 10.54
C GLY A 62 -3.02 13.33 9.32
N LEU A 63 -1.69 13.30 9.46
CA LEU A 63 -0.77 12.87 8.41
C LEU A 63 -0.94 11.39 8.05
N THR A 64 -1.23 10.52 9.03
CA THR A 64 -1.47 9.10 8.79
C THR A 64 -2.77 8.89 8.00
N ILE A 65 -3.84 9.63 8.33
CA ILE A 65 -5.12 9.60 7.59
C ILE A 65 -4.94 10.10 6.16
N ARG A 66 -4.18 11.19 6.00
CA ARG A 66 -3.82 11.76 4.72
C ARG A 66 -3.05 10.76 3.87
N ALA A 67 -1.98 10.16 4.41
CA ALA A 67 -1.16 9.17 3.73
C ALA A 67 -2.01 8.02 3.18
N LEU A 68 -2.96 7.53 3.97
CA LEU A 68 -3.90 6.49 3.54
C LEU A 68 -4.74 6.90 2.33
N ARG A 69 -5.28 8.11 2.35
CA ARG A 69 -6.06 8.62 1.20
C ARG A 69 -5.21 8.74 -0.06
N MET A 70 -3.90 8.95 0.10
CA MET A 70 -2.92 9.02 -0.98
C MET A 70 -2.36 7.64 -1.37
N GLY A 71 -2.81 6.55 -0.74
CA GLY A 71 -2.44 5.17 -1.08
C GLY A 71 -1.31 4.57 -0.23
N SER A 72 -0.79 5.30 0.75
CA SER A 72 0.22 4.81 1.70
C SER A 72 -0.42 4.38 3.01
N ILE A 73 -0.17 3.16 3.46
CA ILE A 73 -0.82 2.60 4.67
C ILE A 73 -0.20 3.05 6.01
N CYS A 74 0.98 3.70 5.95
CA CYS A 74 1.71 4.22 7.10
C CYS A 74 2.53 5.45 6.75
N ILE A 75 3.09 6.09 7.78
CA ILE A 75 4.09 7.15 7.67
C ILE A 75 5.29 6.85 8.57
N SER A 76 6.47 7.34 8.17
CA SER A 76 7.62 7.43 9.06
C SER A 76 7.68 8.83 9.66
N LEU A 77 7.65 8.95 10.99
CA LEU A 77 7.70 10.25 11.67
C LEU A 77 9.03 10.99 11.43
N SER A 78 10.10 10.26 11.13
CA SER A 78 11.43 10.84 10.88
C SER A 78 11.60 11.40 9.47
N SER A 79 10.80 10.94 8.49
CA SER A 79 10.95 11.33 7.08
C SER A 79 9.67 11.91 6.45
N VAL A 80 8.55 11.95 7.17
CA VAL A 80 7.27 12.43 6.63
C VAL A 80 7.34 13.87 6.10
N ALA A 81 8.22 14.71 6.68
CA ALA A 81 8.42 16.09 6.23
C ALA A 81 8.97 16.21 4.81
N SER A 82 9.69 15.20 4.32
CA SER A 82 10.26 15.15 2.96
C SER A 82 9.59 14.09 2.07
N THR A 83 8.50 13.48 2.54
CA THR A 83 7.82 12.41 1.80
C THR A 83 6.75 13.02 0.91
N VAL A 84 6.83 12.74 -0.39
CA VAL A 84 5.83 13.11 -1.39
C VAL A 84 4.94 11.90 -1.64
N PHE A 85 3.65 11.99 -1.28
CA PHE A 85 2.72 10.88 -1.46
C PHE A 85 2.04 10.88 -2.83
N ASN A 86 2.02 12.01 -3.56
CA ASN A 86 1.54 12.08 -4.95
C ASN A 86 2.12 13.28 -5.74
N GLU A 87 1.91 13.30 -7.06
CA GLU A 87 2.42 14.35 -7.96
C GLU A 87 1.88 15.76 -7.62
N SER A 88 0.69 15.87 -7.01
CA SER A 88 0.12 17.17 -6.62
C SER A 88 0.75 17.79 -5.37
N GLU A 89 1.65 17.08 -4.67
CA GLU A 89 2.35 17.59 -3.48
C GLU A 89 3.62 18.34 -3.79
N GLU A 90 4.19 18.19 -5.00
CA GLU A 90 5.44 18.87 -5.38
C GLU A 90 5.32 20.40 -5.34
N GLU A 91 4.09 20.93 -5.42
CA GLU A 91 3.81 22.37 -5.41
C GLU A 91 3.65 22.96 -4.00
N ILE A 92 3.59 22.14 -2.94
CA ILE A 92 3.38 22.61 -1.57
C ILE A 92 4.72 22.88 -0.89
N ASP A 93 5.00 24.14 -0.55
CA ASP A 93 6.17 24.49 0.26
C ASP A 93 5.96 24.10 1.72
N VAL A 94 6.57 22.98 2.12
CA VAL A 94 6.55 22.45 3.49
C VAL A 94 7.76 22.85 4.34
N SER A 95 8.73 23.57 3.75
CA SER A 95 10.02 23.84 4.39
C SER A 95 9.93 24.78 5.59
N GLY A 96 8.96 25.69 5.57
CA GLY A 96 8.70 26.65 6.66
C GLY A 96 7.71 26.16 7.72
N LEU A 97 7.19 24.94 7.61
CA LEU A 97 6.18 24.44 8.54
C LEU A 97 6.80 24.00 9.88
N PRO A 98 6.07 24.16 11.00
CA PRO A 98 6.54 23.80 12.33
C PRO A 98 6.46 22.27 12.54
N TRP A 99 7.33 21.53 11.86
CA TRP A 99 7.46 20.08 12.05
C TRP A 99 8.00 19.78 13.46
N PRO A 100 7.36 18.86 14.20
CA PRO A 100 7.92 18.37 15.45
C PRO A 100 9.28 17.67 15.23
N VAL A 101 10.17 17.75 16.22
CA VAL A 101 11.47 17.07 16.18
C VAL A 101 11.25 15.56 16.23
N ALA A 102 11.85 14.80 15.31
CA ALA A 102 11.53 13.39 15.07
C ALA A 102 11.55 12.50 16.33
N ASP A 103 12.61 12.58 17.14
CA ASP A 103 12.76 11.73 18.33
C ASP A 103 11.71 12.04 19.39
N THR A 104 11.52 13.33 19.72
CA THR A 104 10.51 13.75 20.70
C THR A 104 9.09 13.54 20.20
N TRP A 105 8.87 13.62 18.89
CA TRP A 105 7.59 13.34 18.26
C TRP A 105 7.22 11.87 18.34
N ARG A 106 8.19 10.97 18.09
CA ARG A 106 8.03 9.53 18.27
C ARG A 106 7.69 9.20 19.72
N GLU A 107 8.40 9.78 20.69
CA GLU A 107 8.14 9.59 22.12
C GLU A 107 6.75 10.08 22.54
N ALA A 108 6.33 11.26 22.05
CA ALA A 108 4.99 11.80 22.27
C ALA A 108 3.90 10.86 21.69
N CYS A 109 4.13 10.31 20.50
CA CYS A 109 3.23 9.33 19.91
C CYS A 109 3.19 8.04 20.74
N ALA A 110 4.33 7.46 21.08
CA ALA A 110 4.42 6.20 21.82
C ALA A 110 3.74 6.28 23.21
N SER A 111 3.83 7.43 23.87
CA SER A 111 3.18 7.66 25.18
C SER A 111 1.68 7.99 25.09
N SER A 112 1.15 8.25 23.89
CA SER A 112 -0.24 8.64 23.68
C SER A 112 -1.23 7.49 23.93
N PRO A 113 -2.41 7.75 24.52
CA PRO A 113 -3.49 6.75 24.60
C PRO A 113 -4.07 6.35 23.24
N LEU A 114 -3.73 7.06 22.15
CA LEU A 114 -4.14 6.71 20.79
C LEU A 114 -3.27 5.64 20.13
N VAL A 115 -2.05 5.42 20.63
CA VAL A 115 -1.03 4.62 19.95
C VAL A 115 -0.71 3.39 20.77
N THR A 116 -0.73 2.22 20.15
CA THR A 116 -0.07 1.05 20.70
C THR A 116 1.34 0.98 20.11
N ASP A 117 2.38 1.01 20.96
CA ASP A 117 3.78 0.95 20.53
C ASP A 117 4.32 -0.47 20.60
N GLY A 118 4.58 -1.07 19.45
CA GLY A 118 5.07 -2.44 19.29
C GLY A 118 4.13 -3.28 18.41
N ALA A 119 4.73 -4.09 17.54
CA ALA A 119 4.00 -4.99 16.63
C ALA A 119 3.34 -6.15 17.38
N ASP A 120 3.97 -6.66 18.44
CA ASP A 120 3.49 -7.86 19.15
C ASP A 120 2.48 -7.55 20.26
N LEU A 121 2.18 -6.27 20.50
CA LEU A 121 1.25 -5.87 21.54
C LEU A 121 -0.21 -6.02 21.07
N PRO A 122 -1.16 -6.37 21.96
CA PRO A 122 -2.56 -6.51 21.63
C PRO A 122 -3.16 -5.27 20.94
N SER A 123 -4.18 -5.48 20.11
CA SER A 123 -4.98 -4.39 19.58
C SER A 123 -5.83 -3.74 20.67
N GLY A 124 -6.04 -2.43 20.57
CA GLY A 124 -6.87 -1.69 21.53
C GLY A 124 -6.87 -0.19 21.35
N ARG A 125 -5.98 0.36 20.52
CA ARG A 125 -5.89 1.79 20.23
C ARG A 125 -5.98 2.03 18.72
N PRO A 126 -6.44 3.21 18.27
CA PRO A 126 -6.68 3.48 16.84
C PRO A 126 -5.41 3.58 15.99
N LEU A 127 -4.25 3.79 16.61
CA LEU A 127 -2.96 3.85 15.95
C LEU A 127 -2.02 2.74 16.42
N ARG A 128 -1.14 2.32 15.51
CA ARG A 128 -0.04 1.39 15.77
C ARG A 128 1.28 2.06 15.41
N LEU A 129 2.22 2.10 16.36
CA LEU A 129 3.62 2.40 16.06
C LEU A 129 4.37 1.06 16.03
N ALA A 130 4.93 0.70 14.88
CA ALA A 130 5.65 -0.55 14.71
C ALA A 130 6.78 -0.36 13.70
N HIS A 131 8.00 -0.78 14.05
CA HIS A 131 9.18 -0.65 13.19
C HIS A 131 9.41 0.80 12.72
N ASP A 132 9.22 1.77 13.63
CA ASP A 132 9.30 3.23 13.37
C ASP A 132 8.31 3.79 12.34
N LEU A 133 7.29 3.00 12.00
CA LEU A 133 6.19 3.41 11.14
C LEU A 133 4.89 3.53 11.94
N LEU A 134 4.16 4.62 11.70
CA LEU A 134 2.86 4.90 12.30
C LEU A 134 1.74 4.51 11.32
N TYR A 135 0.82 3.69 11.79
CA TYR A 135 -0.31 3.18 11.02
C TYR A 135 -1.63 3.54 11.69
N LEU A 136 -2.70 3.57 10.90
CA LEU A 136 -4.02 3.26 11.44
C LEU A 136 -4.07 1.77 11.77
N GLU A 137 -4.48 1.43 12.99
CA GLU A 137 -4.47 0.06 13.53
C GLU A 137 -5.10 -0.98 12.59
N ARG A 138 -6.23 -0.62 11.97
CA ARG A 138 -6.93 -1.48 11.00
C ARG A 138 -6.03 -1.89 9.82
N TYR A 139 -5.23 -0.96 9.29
CA TYR A 139 -4.39 -1.21 8.11
C TYR A 139 -3.13 -2.00 8.47
N TRP A 140 -2.58 -1.76 9.66
CA TRP A 140 -1.52 -2.61 10.20
C TRP A 140 -1.98 -4.07 10.36
N GLN A 141 -3.18 -4.30 10.91
CA GLN A 141 -3.74 -5.66 11.01
C GLN A 141 -3.92 -6.34 9.66
N GLN A 142 -4.35 -5.59 8.64
CA GLN A 142 -4.48 -6.11 7.28
C GLN A 142 -3.12 -6.48 6.67
N GLU A 143 -2.08 -5.69 6.91
CA GLU A 143 -0.71 -5.99 6.51
C GLU A 143 -0.20 -7.26 7.21
N GLU A 144 -0.42 -7.39 8.52
CA GLU A 144 -0.01 -8.58 9.28
C GLU A 144 -0.72 -9.85 8.82
N VAL A 145 -1.99 -9.78 8.41
CA VAL A 145 -2.69 -10.91 7.79
C VAL A 145 -1.97 -11.36 6.52
N VAL A 146 -1.56 -10.43 5.65
CA VAL A 146 -0.82 -10.76 4.43
C VAL A 146 0.55 -11.36 4.78
N ARG A 147 1.30 -10.73 5.70
CA ARG A 147 2.59 -11.21 6.18
C ARG A 147 2.50 -12.65 6.69
N ALA A 148 1.59 -12.91 7.64
CA ALA A 148 1.43 -14.20 8.27
C ALA A 148 1.07 -15.30 7.25
N GLN A 149 0.18 -14.98 6.30
CA GLN A 149 -0.20 -15.93 5.24
C GLN A 149 0.97 -16.23 4.28
N LEU A 150 1.78 -15.24 3.92
CA LEU A 150 2.95 -15.44 3.07
C LEU A 150 4.03 -16.26 3.79
N GLN A 151 4.31 -15.93 5.05
CA GLN A 151 5.26 -16.67 5.89
C GLN A 151 4.81 -18.13 6.09
N SER A 152 3.53 -18.35 6.39
CA SER A 152 2.98 -19.70 6.54
C SER A 152 3.17 -20.56 5.28
N ARG A 153 2.90 -19.99 4.10
CA ARG A 153 3.10 -20.70 2.82
C ARG A 153 4.57 -20.91 2.47
N ALA A 154 5.44 -19.97 2.83
CA ALA A 154 6.89 -20.08 2.61
C ALA A 154 7.55 -21.11 3.53
N ALA A 155 7.04 -21.29 4.76
CA ALA A 155 7.54 -22.26 5.72
C ALA A 155 7.01 -23.70 5.50
N ALA A 156 5.97 -23.87 4.68
CA ALA A 156 5.45 -25.18 4.35
C ALA A 156 6.43 -25.96 3.46
N PRO A 157 6.53 -27.31 3.59
CA PRO A 157 7.30 -28.13 2.65
C PRO A 157 6.88 -27.85 1.21
N PRO A 158 7.80 -27.84 0.23
CA PRO A 158 7.44 -27.55 -1.15
C PRO A 158 6.39 -28.55 -1.67
N PRO A 159 5.57 -28.16 -2.66
CA PRO A 159 4.61 -29.07 -3.28
C PRO A 159 5.30 -30.33 -3.81
N ASP A 160 4.66 -31.48 -3.61
CA ASP A 160 5.11 -32.73 -4.22
C ASP A 160 5.03 -32.62 -5.74
N ALA A 161 6.15 -32.85 -6.41
CA ALA A 161 6.26 -32.82 -7.86
C ALA A 161 7.18 -33.95 -8.35
N ASP A 162 6.76 -34.62 -9.41
CA ASP A 162 7.60 -35.51 -10.21
C ASP A 162 8.53 -34.65 -11.07
N LEU A 163 9.80 -34.58 -10.64
CA LEU A 163 10.82 -33.74 -11.25
C LEU A 163 11.17 -34.16 -12.68
N ASP A 164 11.10 -35.46 -12.99
CA ASP A 164 11.39 -35.97 -14.33
C ASP A 164 10.29 -35.55 -15.31
N ARG A 165 9.02 -35.68 -14.90
CA ARG A 165 7.88 -35.15 -15.67
C ARG A 165 7.94 -33.65 -15.82
N LEU A 166 8.28 -32.92 -14.76
CA LEU A 166 8.41 -31.47 -14.80
C LEU A 166 9.50 -31.05 -15.81
N ALA A 167 10.67 -31.70 -15.77
CA ALA A 167 11.78 -31.43 -16.69
C ALA A 167 11.41 -31.77 -18.15
N GLY A 168 10.74 -32.90 -18.38
CA GLY A 168 10.22 -33.29 -19.69
C GLY A 168 9.20 -32.30 -20.25
N GLY A 169 8.24 -31.89 -19.42
CA GLY A 169 7.25 -30.87 -19.75
C GLY A 169 7.86 -29.51 -20.06
N LEU A 170 8.85 -29.07 -19.26
CA LEU A 170 9.57 -27.82 -19.50
C LEU A 170 10.29 -27.84 -20.85
N THR A 171 10.95 -28.96 -21.18
CA THR A 171 11.61 -29.13 -22.48
C THR A 171 10.61 -29.08 -23.62
N ARG A 172 9.48 -29.77 -23.49
CA ARG A 172 8.42 -29.80 -24.50
C ARG A 172 7.73 -28.46 -24.72
N LEU A 173 7.52 -27.67 -23.67
CA LEU A 173 6.74 -26.41 -23.73
C LEU A 173 7.58 -25.16 -24.04
N PHE A 174 8.89 -25.21 -23.77
CA PHE A 174 9.81 -24.08 -23.95
C PHE A 174 10.96 -24.35 -24.94
N GLY A 175 11.17 -25.61 -25.37
CA GLY A 175 12.33 -26.02 -26.17
C GLY A 175 12.40 -25.47 -27.60
N ASP A 176 11.28 -25.01 -28.17
CA ASP A 176 11.21 -24.54 -29.57
C ASP A 176 11.51 -23.05 -29.75
N GLN A 177 11.86 -22.30 -28.68
CA GLN A 177 12.17 -20.87 -28.81
C GLN A 177 13.66 -20.63 -29.05
N PRO A 178 14.05 -20.04 -30.20
CA PRO A 178 15.43 -19.61 -30.42
C PRO A 178 15.72 -18.42 -29.53
N LEU A 179 16.16 -18.68 -28.30
CA LEU A 179 16.76 -17.68 -27.45
C LEU A 179 18.17 -17.41 -27.98
N GLY A 180 18.58 -16.14 -28.04
CA GLY A 180 19.98 -15.82 -28.26
C GLY A 180 20.83 -16.55 -27.23
N ALA A 181 21.98 -17.09 -27.63
CA ALA A 181 22.80 -18.04 -26.86
C ALA A 181 23.24 -17.58 -25.44
N SER A 182 22.91 -16.35 -25.03
CA SER A 182 23.28 -15.75 -23.75
C SER A 182 22.09 -15.27 -22.91
N GLU A 183 20.83 -15.38 -23.35
CA GLU A 183 19.69 -14.90 -22.57
C GLU A 183 18.97 -16.08 -21.88
N PRO A 184 18.99 -16.17 -20.54
CA PRO A 184 18.29 -17.23 -19.84
C PRO A 184 16.78 -17.12 -20.09
N ASP A 185 16.13 -18.26 -20.37
CA ASP A 185 14.68 -18.32 -20.51
C ASP A 185 14.00 -18.03 -19.16
N ARG A 186 13.78 -16.74 -18.89
CA ARG A 186 13.13 -16.27 -17.66
C ARG A 186 11.72 -16.82 -17.53
N GLN A 187 11.04 -17.14 -18.63
CA GLN A 187 9.70 -17.72 -18.59
C GLN A 187 9.76 -19.20 -18.18
N ARG A 188 10.70 -19.98 -18.73
CA ARG A 188 10.95 -21.36 -18.31
C ARG A 188 11.33 -21.43 -16.83
N LEU A 189 12.23 -20.56 -16.38
CA LEU A 189 12.63 -20.47 -14.98
C LEU A 189 11.43 -20.11 -14.09
N ALA A 190 10.64 -19.10 -14.47
CA ALA A 190 9.44 -18.72 -13.72
C ALA A 190 8.45 -19.87 -13.60
N SER A 191 8.19 -20.63 -14.68
CA SER A 191 7.33 -21.81 -14.62
C SER A 191 7.91 -22.93 -13.74
N ALA A 192 9.22 -23.19 -13.81
CA ALA A 192 9.87 -24.20 -12.98
C ALA A 192 9.80 -23.86 -11.49
N VAL A 193 10.16 -22.62 -11.12
CA VAL A 193 10.08 -22.14 -9.73
C VAL A 193 8.65 -22.13 -9.22
N SER A 194 7.69 -21.71 -10.05
CA SER A 194 6.27 -21.68 -9.67
C SER A 194 5.70 -23.07 -9.42
N ALA A 195 6.14 -24.09 -10.17
CA ALA A 195 5.67 -25.46 -9.98
C ALA A 195 6.15 -26.07 -8.66
N LEU A 196 7.22 -25.51 -8.07
CA LEU A 196 7.85 -26.01 -6.85
C LEU A 196 7.61 -25.09 -5.64
N SER A 197 6.71 -24.11 -5.76
CA SER A 197 6.46 -23.11 -4.71
C SER A 197 4.96 -22.93 -4.46
N TRP A 198 4.55 -22.78 -3.19
CA TRP A 198 3.15 -22.51 -2.84
C TRP A 198 2.67 -21.11 -3.25
N VAL A 199 3.59 -20.15 -3.35
CA VAL A 199 3.31 -18.78 -3.78
C VAL A 199 4.40 -18.36 -4.75
N THR A 200 4.01 -17.74 -5.85
CA THR A 200 4.96 -17.12 -6.77
C THR A 200 4.37 -15.85 -7.35
N VAL A 201 5.19 -14.80 -7.40
CA VAL A 201 4.85 -13.54 -8.06
C VAL A 201 5.65 -13.46 -9.37
N VAL A 202 4.94 -13.48 -10.50
CA VAL A 202 5.54 -13.34 -11.83
C VAL A 202 5.38 -11.89 -12.29
N ALA A 203 6.44 -11.10 -12.13
CA ALA A 203 6.49 -9.70 -12.56
C ALA A 203 7.07 -9.54 -13.97
N GLY A 204 6.62 -8.52 -14.69
CA GLY A 204 7.16 -8.15 -16.00
C GLY A 204 6.32 -7.07 -16.69
N GLY A 205 6.94 -6.28 -17.56
CA GLY A 205 6.26 -5.21 -18.30
C GLY A 205 5.17 -5.69 -19.27
N PRO A 206 4.41 -4.78 -19.90
CA PRO A 206 3.49 -5.14 -20.97
C PRO A 206 4.20 -5.94 -22.08
N GLY A 207 3.58 -6.99 -22.61
CA GLY A 207 4.14 -7.78 -23.71
C GLY A 207 5.23 -8.81 -23.35
N THR A 208 5.67 -8.92 -22.09
CA THR A 208 6.73 -9.87 -21.69
C THR A 208 6.31 -11.35 -21.62
N GLY A 209 5.14 -11.70 -22.17
CA GLY A 209 4.65 -13.09 -22.25
C GLY A 209 4.15 -13.72 -20.94
N LYS A 210 3.88 -12.93 -19.89
CA LYS A 210 3.38 -13.45 -18.59
C LYS A 210 2.19 -14.41 -18.72
N THR A 211 1.20 -14.07 -19.54
CA THR A 211 0.02 -14.92 -19.77
C THR A 211 0.42 -16.26 -20.40
N THR A 212 1.32 -16.26 -21.37
CA THR A 212 1.87 -17.48 -21.97
C THR A 212 2.65 -18.31 -20.95
N THR A 213 3.45 -17.67 -20.08
CA THR A 213 4.15 -18.34 -18.98
C THR A 213 3.17 -19.00 -18.01
N VAL A 214 2.10 -18.32 -17.62
CA VAL A 214 1.06 -18.88 -16.74
C VAL A 214 0.33 -20.04 -17.42
N ALA A 215 -0.04 -19.91 -18.70
CA ALA A 215 -0.67 -21.01 -19.44
C ALA A 215 0.22 -22.26 -19.52
N ARG A 216 1.52 -22.09 -19.80
CA ARG A 216 2.51 -23.18 -19.80
C ARG A 216 2.69 -23.78 -18.40
N LEU A 217 2.75 -22.95 -17.36
CA LEU A 217 2.79 -23.41 -15.97
C LEU A 217 1.58 -24.28 -15.62
N LEU A 218 0.36 -23.86 -15.97
CA LEU A 218 -0.84 -24.66 -15.72
C LEU A 218 -0.78 -26.01 -16.46
N ALA A 219 -0.27 -26.02 -17.69
CA ALA A 219 -0.05 -27.26 -18.43
C ALA A 219 0.97 -28.18 -17.74
N LEU A 220 2.06 -27.64 -17.19
CA LEU A 220 3.04 -28.42 -16.40
C LEU A 220 2.40 -29.01 -15.15
N LEU A 221 1.62 -28.21 -14.41
CA LEU A 221 0.95 -28.65 -13.19
C LEU A 221 -0.10 -29.73 -13.47
N MET A 222 -0.83 -29.62 -14.58
CA MET A 222 -1.81 -30.64 -15.00
C MET A 222 -1.18 -31.96 -15.45
N ASP A 223 0.10 -31.96 -15.84
CA ASP A 223 0.86 -33.15 -16.25
C ASP A 223 1.42 -33.94 -15.04
N GLN A 224 1.40 -33.34 -13.85
CA GLN A 224 1.83 -33.97 -12.61
C GLN A 224 0.89 -35.10 -12.19
N PRO A 225 1.41 -36.18 -11.61
CA PRO A 225 0.58 -37.26 -11.08
C PRO A 225 -0.22 -36.78 -9.87
N GLY A 226 -1.44 -37.29 -9.72
CA GLY A 226 -2.28 -36.97 -8.57
C GLY A 226 -3.73 -36.68 -8.94
N PRO A 227 -4.52 -36.16 -7.99
CA PRO A 227 -5.92 -35.81 -8.24
C PRO A 227 -6.01 -34.63 -9.22
N ARG A 228 -7.13 -34.57 -9.94
CA ARG A 228 -7.40 -33.48 -10.90
C ARG A 228 -7.35 -32.13 -10.20
N LEU A 229 -6.52 -31.23 -10.70
CA LEU A 229 -6.38 -29.88 -10.18
C LEU A 229 -7.67 -29.06 -10.34
N ARG A 230 -7.99 -28.28 -9.31
CA ARG A 230 -9.05 -27.27 -9.34
C ARG A 230 -8.40 -25.91 -9.48
N ILE A 231 -8.57 -25.30 -10.66
CA ILE A 231 -7.96 -24.02 -11.00
C ILE A 231 -9.05 -22.94 -10.92
N ALA A 232 -8.77 -21.87 -10.20
CA ALA A 232 -9.58 -20.66 -10.18
C ALA A 232 -8.74 -19.49 -10.69
N LEU A 233 -9.29 -18.74 -11.65
CA LEU A 233 -8.67 -17.53 -12.18
C LEU A 233 -9.40 -16.32 -11.62
N ALA A 234 -8.65 -15.32 -11.18
CA ALA A 234 -9.20 -14.09 -10.60
C ALA A 234 -8.41 -12.88 -11.07
N ALA A 235 -9.11 -11.76 -11.21
CA ALA A 235 -8.53 -10.46 -11.48
C ALA A 235 -9.21 -9.39 -10.62
N PRO A 236 -8.52 -8.28 -10.30
CA PRO A 236 -9.07 -7.22 -9.46
C PRO A 236 -10.20 -6.42 -10.15
N THR A 237 -10.36 -6.54 -11.48
CA THR A 237 -11.39 -5.82 -12.25
C THR A 237 -12.00 -6.71 -13.32
N GLY A 238 -13.27 -6.45 -13.69
CA GLY A 238 -13.97 -7.22 -14.73
C GLY A 238 -13.30 -7.15 -16.11
N LYS A 239 -12.70 -6.00 -16.48
CA LYS A 239 -11.95 -5.85 -17.74
C LYS A 239 -10.69 -6.72 -17.78
N ALA A 240 -10.02 -6.88 -16.63
CA ALA A 240 -8.87 -7.77 -16.54
C ALA A 240 -9.30 -9.23 -16.52
N ALA A 241 -10.42 -9.57 -15.87
CA ALA A 241 -10.99 -10.92 -15.87
C ALA A 241 -11.36 -11.38 -17.29
N ALA A 242 -12.01 -10.53 -18.09
CA ALA A 242 -12.34 -10.82 -19.50
C ALA A 242 -11.12 -11.04 -20.42
N ARG A 243 -9.90 -10.70 -19.96
CA ARG A 243 -8.64 -10.97 -20.67
C ARG A 243 -7.94 -12.25 -20.19
N LEU A 244 -8.41 -12.84 -19.08
CA LEU A 244 -7.91 -14.09 -18.53
C LEU A 244 -8.68 -15.31 -19.03
N GLU A 245 -9.94 -15.13 -19.45
CA GLU A 245 -10.75 -16.14 -20.16
C GLU A 245 -10.24 -16.38 -21.59
#